data_AF-A0A9N8DXU8-F1
#
_entry.id   AF-A0A9N8DXU8-F1
#
_cell.length_a   1.000
_cell.length_b   1.000
_cell.length_c   1.000
_cell.angle_alpha   90.00
_cell.angle_beta   90.00
_cell.angle_gamma   90.00
#
_symmetry.space_group_name_H-M   'P 1'
#
loop_
_entity.id
_entity.type
_entity.pdbx_description
1 polymer ?
#
loop_
_entity_poly.entity_id
_entity_poly.type
_entity_poly.pdbx_seq_one_letter_code
_entity_poly.pdbx_strand_id
1 'polypeptide(L)'
;MHPSSRPSMLPSTSPSLTPSTLPSSLPSPIPSGSPSSAPIFIFTSYSQLYTALGTSNNCDGDYSSTGPYGAISTWDVSRVSSLNQIFQSCSAFNEDISGWDTSQVTTMLQAFALATSFNGDVSSWDTRKVTSMYYMFYEADVFNVDVSGWDVSSVTDYTSMFSGADVFKKDLNNWGTKITDTSAFKNSMFVGTSCPITTDPDLTASPKGPFCYP
;
A
#
# COMPACT_ATOMS: atom_id res chain seq x y z
N MET A 1 -56.62 -42.53 33.79
CA MET A 1 -57.04 -41.14 34.06
C MET A 1 -56.76 -40.86 35.53
N HIS A 2 -55.64 -40.20 35.82
CA HIS A 2 -55.16 -39.94 37.18
C HIS A 2 -55.29 -38.43 37.43
N PRO A 3 -56.06 -37.95 38.41
CA PRO A 3 -56.03 -36.56 38.83
C PRO A 3 -55.04 -36.44 39.99
N SER A 4 -54.14 -35.45 39.94
CA SER A 4 -53.39 -35.05 41.14
C SER A 4 -53.12 -33.56 41.10
N SER A 5 -53.72 -32.90 42.09
CA SER A 5 -53.81 -31.48 42.32
C SER A 5 -52.47 -30.89 42.80
N ARG A 6 -52.08 -29.75 42.25
CA ARG A 6 -50.87 -29.01 42.64
C ARG A 6 -51.23 -27.90 43.65
N PRO A 7 -50.53 -27.76 44.79
CA PRO A 7 -50.85 -26.71 45.77
C PRO A 7 -50.18 -25.36 45.45
N SER A 8 -50.91 -24.29 45.76
CA SER A 8 -50.51 -22.88 45.67
C SER A 8 -49.47 -22.51 46.74
N MET A 9 -48.41 -21.80 46.34
CA MET A 9 -47.38 -21.26 47.24
C MET A 9 -47.65 -19.78 47.59
N LEU A 10 -47.44 -19.46 48.87
CA LEU A 10 -47.51 -18.12 49.47
C LEU A 10 -46.38 -17.19 48.99
N PRO A 11 -46.59 -15.86 48.92
CA PRO A 11 -45.52 -14.91 48.61
C PRO A 11 -44.68 -14.56 49.84
N SER A 12 -43.36 -14.67 49.70
CA SER A 12 -42.36 -14.25 50.69
C SER A 12 -41.98 -12.78 50.50
N THR A 13 -42.05 -12.00 51.58
CA THR A 13 -41.69 -10.58 51.64
C THR A 13 -40.17 -10.41 51.76
N SER A 14 -39.55 -9.73 50.80
CA SER A 14 -38.13 -9.32 50.86
C SER A 14 -37.93 -8.11 51.79
N PRO A 15 -36.86 -8.07 52.61
CA PRO A 15 -36.53 -6.90 53.42
C PRO A 15 -35.71 -5.87 52.62
N SER A 16 -36.02 -4.60 52.92
CA SER A 16 -35.40 -3.38 52.44
C SER A 16 -33.91 -3.29 52.80
N LEU A 17 -33.06 -2.97 51.80
CA LEU A 17 -31.67 -2.58 52.00
C LEU A 17 -31.59 -1.04 52.10
N THR A 18 -30.90 -0.57 53.13
CA THR A 18 -30.59 0.83 53.39
C THR A 18 -29.54 1.37 52.40
N PRO A 19 -29.51 2.69 52.11
CA PRO A 19 -28.50 3.28 51.24
C PRO A 19 -27.18 3.45 52.00
N SER A 20 -26.14 2.73 51.58
CA SER A 20 -24.79 2.90 52.07
C SER A 20 -24.14 4.15 51.44
N THR A 21 -23.56 4.99 52.29
CA THR A 21 -22.88 6.25 51.96
C THR A 21 -21.61 6.01 51.16
N LEU A 22 -21.51 6.66 49.99
CA LEU A 22 -20.33 6.69 49.12
C LEU A 22 -19.20 7.51 49.77
N PRO A 23 -17.94 7.04 49.84
CA PRO A 23 -16.81 7.90 50.15
C PRO A 23 -16.41 8.70 48.90
N SER A 24 -16.42 10.02 49.03
CA SER A 24 -15.98 10.98 48.02
C SER A 24 -14.45 11.05 47.94
N SER A 25 -13.87 10.50 46.88
CA SER A 25 -12.67 11.04 46.23
C SER A 25 -12.49 10.39 44.86
N LEU A 26 -12.96 11.06 43.80
CA LEU A 26 -12.57 10.71 42.43
C LEU A 26 -11.07 11.06 42.26
N PRO A 27 -10.24 10.17 41.70
CA PRO A 27 -8.97 10.57 41.12
C PRO A 27 -9.24 11.53 39.95
N SER A 28 -8.39 12.54 39.79
CA SER A 28 -8.39 13.44 38.62
C SER A 28 -8.45 12.63 37.31
N PRO A 29 -9.09 13.15 36.24
CA PRO A 29 -9.12 12.47 34.96
C PRO A 29 -7.68 12.18 34.50
N ILE A 30 -7.41 10.90 34.25
CA ILE A 30 -6.21 10.46 33.51
C ILE A 30 -6.21 11.27 32.21
N PRO A 31 -5.10 11.92 31.82
CA PRO A 31 -5.01 12.55 30.51
C PRO A 31 -5.36 11.48 29.49
N SER A 32 -6.39 11.75 28.69
CA SER A 32 -6.84 10.92 27.58
C SER A 32 -5.63 10.30 26.90
N GLY A 33 -5.49 8.99 27.06
CA GLY A 33 -4.38 8.23 26.51
C GLY A 33 -4.24 8.59 25.04
N SER A 34 -3.03 8.99 24.66
CA SER A 34 -2.58 8.93 23.28
C SER A 34 -3.02 7.58 22.69
N PRO A 35 -3.45 7.54 21.42
CA PRO A 35 -3.82 6.28 20.79
C PRO A 35 -2.65 5.33 20.97
N SER A 36 -2.92 4.18 21.59
CA SER A 36 -1.97 3.08 21.70
C SER A 36 -1.54 2.73 20.29
N SER A 37 -0.41 3.28 19.81
CA SER A 37 0.15 2.93 18.52
C SER A 37 0.41 1.44 18.60
N ALA A 38 -0.28 0.66 17.77
CA ALA A 38 0.10 -0.72 17.54
C ALA A 38 1.62 -0.75 17.27
N PRO A 39 2.36 -1.77 17.76
CA PRO A 39 3.79 -1.85 17.52
C PRO A 39 4.03 -1.82 16.01
N ILE A 40 4.72 -0.77 15.55
CA ILE A 40 5.20 -0.67 14.18
C ILE A 40 6.25 -1.76 14.00
N PHE A 41 6.03 -2.67 13.05
CA PHE A 41 7.03 -3.66 12.69
C PHE A 41 8.06 -3.05 11.73
N ILE A 42 9.34 -3.15 12.08
CA ILE A 42 10.43 -2.58 11.30
C ILE A 42 11.08 -3.66 10.42
N PHE A 43 10.97 -3.50 9.11
CA PHE A 43 11.61 -4.38 8.14
C PHE A 43 13.01 -3.88 7.82
N THR A 44 14.01 -4.69 8.14
CA THR A 44 15.43 -4.32 7.93
C THR A 44 16.03 -4.91 6.65
N SER A 45 15.24 -5.69 5.90
CA SER A 45 15.65 -6.27 4.62
C SER A 45 14.45 -6.62 3.74
N TYR A 46 14.67 -6.69 2.43
CA TYR A 46 13.71 -7.22 1.46
C TYR A 46 13.18 -8.59 1.87
N SER A 47 14.04 -9.50 2.32
CA SER A 47 13.64 -10.86 2.70
C SER A 47 12.62 -10.89 3.84
N GLN A 48 12.77 -9.99 4.84
CA GLN A 48 11.79 -9.89 5.92
C GLN A 48 10.46 -9.35 5.41
N LEU A 49 10.49 -8.29 4.57
CA LEU A 49 9.29 -7.69 4.01
C LEU A 49 8.53 -8.68 3.12
N TYR A 50 9.25 -9.35 2.21
CA TYR A 50 8.69 -10.37 1.32
C TYR A 50 8.06 -11.53 2.11
N THR A 51 8.71 -11.98 3.20
CA THR A 51 8.14 -13.04 4.06
C THR A 51 6.83 -12.59 4.73
N ALA A 52 6.72 -11.32 5.13
CA ALA A 52 5.50 -10.79 5.71
C ALA A 52 4.34 -10.67 4.72
N LEU A 53 4.64 -10.54 3.42
CA LEU A 53 3.63 -10.51 2.37
C LEU A 53 2.96 -11.86 2.13
N GLY A 54 3.56 -12.96 2.57
CA GLY A 54 3.05 -14.31 2.37
C GLY A 54 4.11 -15.23 1.79
N THR A 55 3.93 -16.53 1.93
CA THR A 55 4.88 -17.53 1.40
C THR A 55 4.46 -18.06 0.03
N SER A 56 3.27 -17.68 -0.44
CA SER A 56 2.82 -17.93 -1.81
C SER A 56 3.08 -16.71 -2.69
N ASN A 57 3.24 -16.91 -3.99
CA ASN A 57 3.42 -15.82 -4.97
C ASN A 57 2.10 -15.05 -5.23
N ASN A 58 1.26 -14.87 -4.20
CA ASN A 58 -0.07 -14.27 -4.30
C ASN A 58 -0.35 -13.23 -3.19
N CYS A 59 0.66 -12.84 -2.41
CA CYS A 59 0.53 -11.84 -1.34
C CYS A 59 -0.67 -12.11 -0.41
N ASP A 60 -0.72 -13.32 0.16
CA ASP A 60 -1.80 -13.82 1.02
C ASP A 60 -1.50 -13.67 2.52
N GLY A 61 -0.57 -12.78 2.88
CA GLY A 61 -0.23 -12.47 4.26
C GLY A 61 -1.41 -11.88 5.06
N ASP A 62 -1.38 -12.06 6.38
CA ASP A 62 -2.34 -11.42 7.28
C ASP A 62 -1.94 -9.96 7.53
N TYR A 63 -2.53 -9.05 6.75
CA TYR A 63 -2.34 -7.60 6.81
C TYR A 63 -3.29 -6.91 7.79
N SER A 64 -3.97 -7.66 8.67
CA SER A 64 -4.85 -7.08 9.68
C SER A 64 -4.06 -6.50 10.85
N SER A 65 -4.69 -5.65 11.66
CA SER A 65 -4.10 -5.17 12.91
C SER A 65 -3.78 -6.29 13.92
N THR A 66 -4.35 -7.48 13.73
CA THR A 66 -4.11 -8.67 14.55
C THR A 66 -3.09 -9.63 13.94
N GLY A 67 -2.61 -9.35 12.73
CA GLY A 67 -1.59 -10.13 12.06
C GLY A 67 -0.23 -10.05 12.76
N PRO A 68 0.70 -10.97 12.45
CA PRO A 68 2.00 -11.06 13.12
C PRO A 68 2.89 -9.82 12.94
N TYR A 69 2.62 -9.02 11.90
CA TYR A 69 3.33 -7.77 11.58
C TYR A 69 2.46 -6.52 11.75
N GLY A 70 1.23 -6.68 12.25
CA GLY A 70 0.23 -5.61 12.27
C GLY A 70 -0.27 -5.24 10.88
N ALA A 71 -1.04 -4.15 10.81
CA ALA A 71 -1.64 -3.71 9.55
C ALA A 71 -0.57 -3.24 8.56
N ILE A 72 -0.70 -3.59 7.28
CA ILE A 72 0.32 -3.27 6.25
C ILE A 72 0.60 -1.77 6.09
N SER A 73 -0.41 -0.93 6.33
CA SER A 73 -0.28 0.53 6.34
C SER A 73 0.59 1.07 7.49
N THR A 74 0.90 0.25 8.49
CA THR A 74 1.74 0.60 9.65
C THR A 74 3.15 0.03 9.57
N TRP A 75 3.49 -0.70 8.50
CA TRP A 75 4.79 -1.31 8.34
C TRP A 75 5.88 -0.26 8.08
N ASP A 76 6.97 -0.32 8.84
CA ASP A 76 8.14 0.52 8.61
C ASP A 76 9.11 -0.18 7.64
N VAL A 77 9.12 0.33 6.40
CA VAL A 77 10.00 -0.13 5.31
C VAL A 77 11.19 0.80 5.07
N SER A 78 11.42 1.78 5.95
CA SER A 78 12.46 2.84 5.78
C SER A 78 13.89 2.30 5.67
N ARG A 79 14.11 1.03 5.97
CA ARG A 79 15.43 0.36 5.92
C ARG A 79 15.56 -0.63 4.76
N VAL A 80 14.52 -0.78 3.95
CA VAL A 80 14.52 -1.65 2.76
C VAL A 80 15.07 -0.87 1.57
N SER A 81 16.09 -1.42 0.91
CA SER A 81 16.75 -0.79 -0.24
C SER A 81 16.25 -1.29 -1.60
N SER A 82 15.50 -2.38 -1.65
CA SER A 82 14.98 -2.96 -2.90
C SER A 82 13.54 -3.40 -2.72
N LEU A 83 12.68 -3.02 -3.67
CA LEU A 83 11.30 -3.50 -3.79
C LEU A 83 11.12 -4.34 -5.07
N ASN A 84 12.20 -4.92 -5.59
CA ASN A 84 12.14 -5.77 -6.78
C ASN A 84 11.16 -6.92 -6.57
N GLN A 85 10.20 -7.07 -7.47
CA GLN A 85 9.21 -8.16 -7.52
C GLN A 85 8.37 -8.32 -6.25
N ILE A 86 8.32 -7.29 -5.39
CA ILE A 86 7.75 -7.41 -4.04
C ILE A 86 6.24 -7.77 -4.06
N PHE A 87 5.48 -7.31 -5.05
CA PHE A 87 4.08 -7.67 -5.30
C PHE A 87 3.87 -8.30 -6.68
N GLN A 88 4.91 -8.89 -7.28
CA GLN A 88 4.80 -9.53 -8.58
C GLN A 88 3.75 -10.66 -8.53
N SER A 89 2.82 -10.66 -9.49
CA SER A 89 1.72 -11.65 -9.61
C SER A 89 0.73 -11.67 -8.46
N CYS A 90 0.76 -10.67 -7.57
CA CYS A 90 -0.21 -10.51 -6.50
C CYS A 90 -1.52 -9.92 -7.04
N SER A 91 -2.22 -10.74 -7.83
CA SER A 91 -3.36 -10.34 -8.65
C SER A 91 -4.51 -9.70 -7.87
N ALA A 92 -4.68 -10.06 -6.59
CA ALA A 92 -5.72 -9.52 -5.71
C ALA A 92 -5.24 -8.38 -4.79
N PHE A 93 -3.95 -8.04 -4.81
CA PHE A 93 -3.38 -7.07 -3.88
C PHE A 93 -3.82 -5.64 -4.23
N ASN A 94 -4.41 -4.94 -3.25
CA ASN A 94 -4.82 -3.54 -3.37
C ASN A 94 -4.89 -2.82 -2.00
N GLU A 95 -3.98 -3.17 -1.09
CA GLU A 95 -3.95 -2.62 0.26
C GLU A 95 -3.36 -1.20 0.30
N ASP A 96 -3.61 -0.48 1.39
CA ASP A 96 -3.03 0.85 1.63
C ASP A 96 -1.55 0.75 2.03
N ILE A 97 -0.68 1.20 1.12
CA ILE A 97 0.78 1.30 1.28
C ILE A 97 1.27 2.74 1.05
N SER A 98 0.35 3.72 1.10
CA SER A 98 0.65 5.13 0.83
C SER A 98 1.60 5.75 1.87
N GLY A 99 1.62 5.19 3.09
CA GLY A 99 2.46 5.62 4.21
C GLY A 99 3.86 5.03 4.24
N TRP A 100 4.23 4.16 3.29
CA TRP A 100 5.55 3.53 3.26
C TRP A 100 6.67 4.55 2.98
N ASP A 101 7.70 4.58 3.82
CA ASP A 101 8.91 5.37 3.59
C ASP A 101 9.84 4.65 2.60
N THR A 102 9.78 5.05 1.33
CA THR A 102 10.63 4.49 0.26
C THR A 102 11.95 5.24 0.07
N SER A 103 12.32 6.16 0.96
CA SER A 103 13.49 7.06 0.77
C SER A 103 14.85 6.35 0.69
N GLN A 104 14.92 5.06 1.05
CA GLN A 104 16.11 4.22 0.90
C GLN A 104 16.04 3.25 -0.28
N VAL A 105 14.91 3.14 -0.96
CA VAL A 105 14.72 2.23 -2.09
C VAL A 105 15.52 2.72 -3.30
N THR A 106 16.31 1.83 -3.88
CA THR A 106 17.14 2.09 -5.07
C THR A 106 16.65 1.34 -6.31
N THR A 107 15.84 0.29 -6.16
CA THR A 107 15.31 -0.47 -7.31
C THR A 107 13.86 -0.92 -7.07
N MET A 108 13.03 -0.84 -8.11
CA MET A 108 11.61 -1.23 -8.11
C MET A 108 11.26 -2.12 -9.33
N LEU A 109 12.16 -3.02 -9.70
CA LEU A 109 11.98 -3.93 -10.85
C LEU A 109 10.72 -4.76 -10.67
N GLN A 110 9.78 -4.73 -11.61
CA GLN A 110 8.58 -5.59 -11.59
C GLN A 110 7.77 -5.52 -10.28
N ALA A 111 7.86 -4.42 -9.52
CA ALA A 111 7.31 -4.35 -8.16
C ALA A 111 5.81 -4.69 -8.10
N PHE A 112 5.03 -4.31 -9.11
CA PHE A 112 3.60 -4.57 -9.27
C PHE A 112 3.28 -5.26 -10.61
N ALA A 113 4.26 -5.92 -11.23
CA ALA A 113 4.01 -6.63 -12.48
C ALA A 113 2.95 -7.73 -12.25
N LEU A 114 1.93 -7.80 -13.10
CA LEU A 114 0.80 -8.75 -12.99
C LEU A 114 -0.08 -8.57 -11.74
N ALA A 115 0.07 -7.46 -11.00
CA ALA A 115 -0.84 -7.11 -9.90
C ALA A 115 -2.12 -6.49 -10.47
N THR A 116 -2.93 -7.30 -11.15
CA THR A 116 -4.04 -6.85 -12.01
C THR A 116 -5.13 -6.05 -11.29
N SER A 117 -5.29 -6.23 -9.97
CA SER A 117 -6.24 -5.44 -9.15
C SER A 117 -5.62 -4.20 -8.49
N PHE A 118 -4.32 -3.98 -8.62
CA PHE A 118 -3.62 -2.93 -7.89
C PHE A 118 -3.92 -1.53 -8.46
N ASN A 119 -4.44 -0.65 -7.60
CA ASN A 119 -4.62 0.77 -7.86
C ASN A 119 -4.46 1.58 -6.55
N GLY A 120 -3.63 1.08 -5.63
CA GLY A 120 -3.34 1.72 -4.35
C GLY A 120 -2.47 2.97 -4.53
N ASP A 121 -2.66 3.96 -3.66
CA ASP A 121 -1.93 5.23 -3.77
C ASP A 121 -0.44 5.06 -3.46
N VAL A 122 0.39 5.40 -4.45
CA VAL A 122 1.86 5.42 -4.41
C VAL A 122 2.42 6.79 -4.82
N SER A 123 1.55 7.81 -4.95
CA SER A 123 1.93 9.14 -5.41
C SER A 123 2.90 9.85 -4.46
N SER A 124 2.88 9.49 -3.18
CA SER A 124 3.74 10.02 -2.11
C SER A 124 5.13 9.37 -2.03
N TRP A 125 5.37 8.27 -2.76
CA TRP A 125 6.63 7.53 -2.66
C TRP A 125 7.82 8.38 -3.11
N ASP A 126 8.90 8.33 -2.31
CA ASP A 126 10.17 8.94 -2.65
C ASP A 126 10.94 8.04 -3.63
N THR A 127 11.06 8.49 -4.88
CA THR A 127 11.73 7.76 -5.96
C THR A 127 13.10 8.33 -6.31
N ARG A 128 13.61 9.33 -5.59
CA ARG A 128 14.85 10.07 -5.96
C ARG A 128 16.09 9.20 -6.11
N LYS A 129 16.15 8.08 -5.38
CA LYS A 129 17.25 7.11 -5.43
C LYS A 129 16.99 5.93 -6.36
N VAL A 130 15.79 5.79 -6.92
CA VAL A 130 15.42 4.65 -7.75
C VAL A 130 16.14 4.77 -9.09
N THR A 131 16.85 3.71 -9.47
CA THR A 131 17.62 3.66 -10.72
C THR A 131 16.95 2.81 -11.80
N SER A 132 16.01 1.94 -11.43
CA SER A 132 15.27 1.14 -12.40
C SER A 132 13.82 0.90 -11.97
N MET A 133 12.93 1.09 -12.93
CA MET A 133 11.49 0.85 -12.87
C MET A 133 11.05 -0.12 -13.98
N TYR A 134 11.99 -0.95 -14.47
CA TYR A 134 11.74 -1.99 -15.47
C TYR A 134 10.50 -2.81 -15.10
N TYR A 135 9.50 -2.83 -15.99
CA TYR A 135 8.26 -3.61 -15.85
C TYR A 135 7.47 -3.31 -14.57
N MET A 136 7.66 -2.16 -13.91
CA MET A 136 7.12 -1.90 -12.56
C MET A 136 5.60 -2.13 -12.45
N PHE A 137 4.82 -1.71 -13.45
CA PHE A 137 3.37 -1.88 -13.56
C PHE A 137 2.99 -2.66 -14.83
N TYR A 138 3.86 -3.54 -15.30
CA TYR A 138 3.60 -4.39 -16.46
C TYR A 138 2.35 -5.26 -16.20
N GLU A 139 1.34 -5.17 -17.07
CA GLU A 139 0.05 -5.88 -16.93
C GLU A 139 -0.62 -5.65 -15.55
N ALA A 140 -0.55 -4.42 -15.03
CA ALA A 140 -1.34 -3.97 -13.89
C ALA A 140 -2.64 -3.33 -14.41
N ASP A 141 -3.58 -4.16 -14.87
CA ASP A 141 -4.73 -3.81 -15.70
C ASP A 141 -5.49 -2.54 -15.26
N VAL A 142 -5.70 -2.38 -13.95
CA VAL A 142 -6.51 -1.29 -13.38
C VAL A 142 -5.71 -0.11 -12.82
N PHE A 143 -4.37 -0.14 -12.91
CA PHE A 143 -3.51 0.90 -12.36
C PHE A 143 -3.69 2.24 -13.09
N ASN A 144 -4.10 3.27 -12.35
CA ASN A 144 -4.32 4.62 -12.89
C ASN A 144 -4.06 5.70 -11.83
N VAL A 145 -3.00 5.53 -11.03
CA VAL A 145 -2.56 6.51 -10.03
C VAL A 145 -1.69 7.58 -10.68
N ASP A 146 -1.87 8.83 -10.28
CA ASP A 146 -1.04 9.94 -10.75
C ASP A 146 0.36 9.88 -10.12
N VAL A 147 1.35 9.57 -10.95
CA VAL A 147 2.77 9.47 -10.58
C VAL A 147 3.62 10.58 -11.22
N SER A 148 2.99 11.64 -11.75
CA SER A 148 3.69 12.79 -12.31
C SER A 148 4.62 13.46 -11.27
N GLY A 149 4.29 13.34 -9.98
CA GLY A 149 5.07 13.85 -8.86
C GLY A 149 6.45 13.21 -8.69
N TRP A 150 6.63 11.95 -9.08
CA TRP A 150 7.85 11.17 -8.84
C TRP A 150 9.11 11.81 -9.42
N ASP A 151 10.21 11.74 -8.66
CA ASP A 151 11.52 12.12 -9.17
C ASP A 151 12.13 10.94 -9.93
N VAL A 152 12.25 11.09 -11.25
CA VAL A 152 12.78 10.07 -12.15
C VAL A 152 14.18 10.43 -12.68
N SER A 153 14.84 11.44 -12.10
CA SER A 153 16.14 11.91 -12.60
C SER A 153 17.25 10.87 -12.55
N SER A 154 17.11 9.88 -11.65
CA SER A 154 18.09 8.82 -11.42
C SER A 154 17.76 7.52 -12.17
N VAL A 155 16.59 7.41 -12.79
CA VAL A 155 16.12 6.18 -13.44
C VAL A 155 16.76 6.04 -14.83
N THR A 156 17.40 4.90 -15.05
CA THR A 156 18.06 4.56 -16.32
C THR A 156 17.32 3.51 -17.14
N ASP A 157 16.26 2.91 -16.58
CA ASP A 157 15.46 1.88 -17.25
C ASP A 157 13.97 1.97 -16.89
N TYR A 158 13.17 2.31 -17.89
CA TYR A 158 11.70 2.44 -17.90
C TYR A 158 11.04 1.39 -18.80
N THR A 159 11.81 0.40 -19.27
CA THR A 159 11.34 -0.57 -20.25
C THR A 159 10.02 -1.19 -19.77
N SER A 160 9.02 -1.13 -20.65
CA SER A 160 7.65 -1.62 -20.45
C SER A 160 7.02 -1.27 -19.10
N MET A 161 7.39 -0.13 -18.48
CA MET A 161 6.98 0.22 -17.13
C MET A 161 5.46 0.19 -16.92
N PHE A 162 4.68 0.63 -17.91
CA PHE A 162 3.22 0.63 -17.89
C PHE A 162 2.61 -0.26 -18.97
N SER A 163 3.40 -1.10 -19.65
CA SER A 163 2.89 -1.91 -20.76
C SER A 163 1.79 -2.84 -20.26
N GLY A 164 0.60 -2.80 -20.88
CA GLY A 164 -0.57 -3.57 -20.45
C GLY A 164 -1.28 -3.04 -19.20
N ALA A 165 -0.93 -1.86 -18.68
CA ALA A 165 -1.77 -1.17 -17.70
C ALA A 165 -2.94 -0.52 -18.44
N ASP A 166 -3.95 -1.32 -18.78
CA ASP A 166 -5.01 -1.02 -19.76
C ASP A 166 -5.66 0.35 -19.58
N VAL A 167 -5.93 0.75 -18.34
CA VAL A 167 -6.64 2.02 -18.05
C VAL A 167 -5.72 3.21 -17.78
N PHE A 168 -4.39 3.00 -17.78
CA PHE A 168 -3.41 4.04 -17.46
C PHE A 168 -3.44 5.15 -18.51
N LYS A 169 -3.63 6.40 -18.07
CA LYS A 169 -3.73 7.59 -18.93
C LYS A 169 -3.33 8.90 -18.24
N LYS A 170 -2.29 8.86 -17.40
CA LYS A 170 -1.83 10.03 -16.63
C LYS A 170 -0.83 10.85 -17.42
N ASP A 171 -1.01 12.16 -17.37
CA ASP A 171 -0.04 13.12 -17.92
C ASP A 171 1.27 13.05 -17.14
N LEU A 172 2.33 12.57 -17.80
CA LEU A 172 3.66 12.44 -17.23
C LEU A 172 4.66 13.37 -17.94
N ASN A 173 4.24 14.35 -18.74
CA ASN A 173 5.17 15.19 -19.50
C ASN A 173 6.17 15.95 -18.63
N ASN A 174 5.83 16.20 -17.36
CA ASN A 174 6.76 16.82 -16.40
C ASN A 174 7.97 15.93 -16.06
N TRP A 175 7.95 14.62 -16.35
CA TRP A 175 9.12 13.75 -16.22
C TRP A 175 10.22 14.17 -17.20
N GLY A 176 9.86 14.70 -18.37
CA GLY A 176 10.81 15.17 -19.37
C GLY A 176 11.77 16.26 -18.85
N THR A 177 11.34 17.07 -17.88
CA THR A 177 12.21 18.09 -17.24
C THR A 177 13.14 17.52 -16.17
N LYS A 178 12.86 16.31 -15.66
CA LYS A 178 13.62 15.64 -14.60
C LYS A 178 14.71 14.72 -15.16
N ILE A 179 14.48 14.14 -16.35
CA ILE A 179 15.41 13.19 -16.98
C ILE A 179 16.67 13.90 -17.43
N THR A 180 17.82 13.46 -16.93
CA THR A 180 19.14 13.95 -17.34
C THR A 180 19.88 12.95 -18.22
N ASP A 181 19.71 11.64 -17.96
CA ASP A 181 20.28 10.58 -18.76
C ASP A 181 19.41 10.27 -19.99
N THR A 182 19.85 10.73 -21.16
CA THR A 182 19.17 10.47 -22.44
C THR A 182 19.42 9.07 -22.99
N SER A 183 20.38 8.33 -22.40
CA SER A 183 20.69 6.95 -22.76
C SER A 183 19.78 5.92 -22.09
N ALA A 184 18.89 6.36 -21.19
CA ALA A 184 17.93 5.50 -20.52
C ALA A 184 17.13 4.64 -21.50
N PHE A 185 16.89 3.39 -21.11
CA PHE A 185 16.04 2.45 -21.84
C PHE A 185 14.58 2.77 -21.56
N LYS A 186 13.75 2.81 -22.61
CA LYS A 186 12.33 3.21 -22.53
C LYS A 186 11.46 2.39 -23.45
N ASN A 187 11.91 1.19 -23.81
CA ASN A 187 11.29 0.39 -24.85
C ASN A 187 9.87 -0.04 -24.43
N SER A 188 8.89 0.22 -25.29
CA SER A 188 7.49 -0.17 -25.10
C SER A 188 6.84 0.35 -23.81
N MET A 189 7.21 1.53 -23.33
CA MET A 189 6.83 2.01 -21.99
C MET A 189 5.30 2.06 -21.77
N PHE A 190 4.54 2.39 -22.81
CA PHE A 190 3.09 2.64 -22.76
C PHE A 190 2.26 1.72 -23.68
N VAL A 191 2.86 0.66 -24.24
CA VAL A 191 2.14 -0.26 -25.14
C VAL A 191 0.97 -0.91 -24.42
N GLY A 192 -0.23 -0.88 -25.02
CA GLY A 192 -1.42 -1.46 -24.39
C GLY A 192 -2.05 -0.61 -23.26
N THR A 193 -1.60 0.62 -23.05
CA THR A 193 -2.27 1.56 -22.13
C THR A 193 -3.39 2.34 -22.81
N SER A 194 -4.16 3.10 -22.02
CA SER A 194 -5.14 4.09 -22.51
C SER A 194 -4.50 5.46 -22.82
N CYS A 195 -3.17 5.57 -22.89
CA CYS A 195 -2.49 6.79 -23.31
C CYS A 195 -2.78 7.10 -24.79
N PRO A 196 -3.10 8.35 -25.17
CA PRO A 196 -3.30 8.72 -26.57
C PRO A 196 -2.06 8.47 -27.46
N ILE A 197 -0.87 8.62 -26.86
CA ILE A 197 0.41 8.32 -27.49
C ILE A 197 1.07 7.21 -26.68
N THR A 198 1.33 6.08 -27.33
CA THR A 198 1.95 4.89 -26.73
C THR A 198 3.36 4.64 -27.23
N THR A 199 3.86 5.45 -28.16
CA THR A 199 5.24 5.41 -28.61
C THR A 199 6.18 5.84 -27.49
N ASP A 200 7.38 5.30 -27.50
CA ASP A 200 8.38 5.66 -26.49
C ASP A 200 8.76 7.14 -26.57
N PRO A 201 8.97 7.80 -25.43
CA PRO A 201 9.32 9.21 -25.36
C PRO A 201 10.69 9.48 -26.00
N ASP A 202 10.80 10.57 -26.76
CA ASP A 202 12.09 11.05 -27.27
C ASP A 202 12.82 11.80 -26.16
N LEU A 203 13.84 11.15 -25.58
CA LEU A 203 14.67 11.75 -24.54
C LEU A 203 15.74 12.71 -25.09
N THR A 204 15.91 12.78 -26.41
CA THR A 204 16.85 13.69 -27.07
C THR A 204 16.18 14.99 -27.53
N ALA A 205 14.84 15.05 -27.53
CA ALA A 205 14.05 16.22 -27.85
C ALA A 205 14.12 17.32 -26.76
N SER A 206 13.69 18.53 -27.13
CA SER A 206 13.52 19.66 -26.22
C SER A 206 12.12 20.28 -26.43
N PRO A 207 11.16 20.06 -25.50
CA PRO A 207 11.27 19.26 -24.28
C PRO A 207 11.31 17.74 -24.57
N LYS A 208 11.87 16.95 -23.65
CA LYS A 208 11.86 15.48 -23.73
C LYS A 208 10.43 14.95 -23.60
N GLY A 209 10.07 13.94 -24.38
CA GLY A 209 8.74 13.33 -24.36
C GLY A 209 8.19 13.05 -25.76
N PRO A 210 6.86 12.99 -25.93
CA PRO A 210 5.83 13.11 -24.89
C PRO A 210 5.78 11.88 -23.98
N PHE A 211 5.34 12.06 -22.75
CA PHE A 211 5.03 10.98 -21.82
C PHE A 211 3.53 10.99 -21.53
N CYS A 212 2.78 10.07 -22.17
CA CYS A 212 1.35 9.85 -21.99
C CYS A 212 0.54 11.16 -21.78
N TYR A 213 0.28 11.95 -22.82
CA TYR A 213 -0.44 13.23 -22.72
C TYR A 213 -1.82 13.15 -23.39
N PRO A 214 -2.86 13.86 -22.91
CA PRO A 214 -4.17 13.98 -23.56
C PRO A 214 -4.15 14.44 -25.03
#